data_AF-A0AAW0G7C9-F1
#
_entry.id   AF-A0AAW0G7C9-F1
#
_cell.length_a   1.000
_cell.length_b   1.000
_cell.length_c   1.000
_cell.angle_alpha   90.00
_cell.angle_beta   90.00
_cell.angle_gamma   90.00
#
_symmetry.space_group_name_H-M   'P 1'
#
loop_
_entity.id
_entity.type
_entity.pdbx_description
1 polymer ?
#
loop_
_entity_poly.entity_id
_entity_poly.type
_entity_poly.pdbx_seq_one_letter_code
_entity_poly.pdbx_strand_id
1 'polypeptide(L)'
;MHLGYAPFHHASYDLQVALSLFTFCAMIFDDAVLIDPNAVQEFVPRFCDGKPQLAPLLDRFVEAASHLRGFLHEYGANSVHSALLMYVNEEVWDAKGAKNMVLHPDAGGYIEYARYKNGVAEPYAFGIWPKALFSDTGEYIQAMP
;
A
#
# COMPACT_ATOMS: atom_id res chain seq x y z
N MET A 1 -8.90 13.30 7.41
CA MET A 1 -7.86 12.98 8.43
C MET A 1 -8.49 12.33 9.68
N HIS A 2 -9.36 11.32 9.53
CA HIS A 2 -9.90 10.54 10.66
C HIS A 2 -9.45 9.07 10.61
N LEU A 3 -9.15 8.56 9.41
CA LEU A 3 -8.66 7.19 9.18
C LEU A 3 -7.32 6.89 9.85
N GLY A 4 -6.43 7.87 10.00
CA GLY A 4 -5.16 7.69 10.71
C GLY A 4 -5.23 7.88 12.23
N TYR A 5 -6.28 8.51 12.77
CA TYR A 5 -6.35 8.89 14.18
C TYR A 5 -7.10 7.86 15.04
N ALA A 6 -8.35 7.54 14.68
CA ALA A 6 -9.20 6.69 15.51
C ALA A 6 -8.65 5.25 15.70
N PRO A 7 -8.20 4.53 14.65
CA PRO A 7 -7.67 3.18 14.81
C PRO A 7 -6.24 3.12 15.37
N PHE A 8 -5.50 4.24 15.37
CA PHE A 8 -4.09 4.31 15.80
C PHE A 8 -3.86 5.32 16.93
N HIS A 9 -4.87 5.55 17.78
CA HIS A 9 -4.80 6.56 18.84
C HIS A 9 -3.70 6.28 19.87
N HIS A 10 -3.27 5.02 20.01
CA HIS A 10 -2.17 4.59 20.88
C HIS A 10 -0.79 4.85 20.25
N ALA A 11 -0.72 5.02 18.94
CA ALA A 11 0.52 5.31 18.22
C ALA A 11 0.92 6.78 18.33
N SER A 12 2.19 7.08 18.03
CA SER A 12 2.68 8.46 17.97
C SER A 12 1.94 9.27 16.90
N TYR A 13 1.79 10.57 17.14
CA TYR A 13 1.17 11.48 16.18
C TYR A 13 1.87 11.43 14.81
N ASP A 14 3.19 11.33 14.80
CA ASP A 14 3.97 11.22 13.56
C ASP A 14 3.63 9.96 12.75
N LEU A 15 3.41 8.81 13.42
CA LEU A 15 2.96 7.60 12.72
C LEU A 15 1.54 7.77 12.16
N GLN A 16 0.64 8.40 12.93
CA GLN A 16 -0.72 8.67 12.44
C GLN A 16 -0.71 9.58 11.20
N VAL A 17 0.18 10.57 11.16
CA VAL A 17 0.40 11.42 9.99
C VAL A 17 1.00 10.62 8.83
N ALA A 18 2.01 9.78 9.08
CA ALA A 18 2.63 8.94 8.06
C ALA A 18 1.62 7.99 7.41
N LEU A 19 0.79 7.32 8.21
CA LEU A 19 -0.29 6.46 7.72
C LEU A 19 -1.33 7.27 6.94
N SER A 20 -1.68 8.47 7.42
CA SER A 20 -2.62 9.34 6.72
C SER A 20 -2.12 9.78 5.35
N LEU A 21 -0.82 10.10 5.22
CA LEU A 21 -0.19 10.46 3.95
C LEU A 21 -0.14 9.27 2.99
N PHE A 22 0.19 8.08 3.50
CA PHE A 22 0.16 6.85 2.71
C PHE A 22 -1.26 6.59 2.18
N THR A 23 -2.27 6.61 3.04
CA THR A 23 -3.68 6.41 2.65
C THR A 23 -4.13 7.46 1.65
N PHE A 24 -3.76 8.73 1.85
CA PHE A 24 -4.10 9.79 0.91
C PHE A 24 -3.51 9.54 -0.48
N CYS A 25 -2.27 9.09 -0.57
CA CYS A 25 -1.65 8.72 -1.86
C CYS A 25 -2.37 7.52 -2.50
N ALA A 26 -2.70 6.48 -1.73
CA ALA A 26 -3.44 5.32 -2.21
C ALA A 26 -4.84 5.71 -2.73
N MET A 27 -5.57 6.56 -2.01
CA MET A 27 -6.89 7.04 -2.44
C MET A 27 -6.84 7.83 -3.74
N ILE A 28 -5.82 8.66 -3.96
CA ILE A 28 -5.67 9.37 -5.24
C ILE A 28 -5.33 8.39 -6.36
N PHE A 29 -4.58 7.33 -6.05
CA PHE A 29 -4.24 6.30 -7.00
C PHE A 29 -5.49 5.51 -7.47
N ASP A 30 -6.40 5.17 -6.55
CA ASP A 30 -7.71 4.55 -6.87
C ASP A 30 -8.52 5.41 -7.87
N ASP A 31 -8.42 6.74 -7.78
CA ASP A 31 -9.01 7.68 -8.73
C ASP A 31 -8.11 7.85 -9.97
N ALA A 32 -7.98 6.79 -10.78
CA ALA A 32 -7.12 6.70 -11.97
C ALA A 32 -7.29 7.82 -13.02
N VAL A 33 -8.31 8.68 -12.90
CA VAL A 33 -8.48 9.89 -13.72
C VAL A 33 -7.41 10.96 -13.39
N LEU A 34 -6.81 10.90 -12.21
CA LEU A 34 -5.90 11.90 -11.69
C LEU A 34 -4.42 11.66 -12.06
N ILE A 35 -4.10 10.51 -12.65
CA ILE A 35 -2.72 10.11 -12.98
C ILE A 35 -2.66 9.63 -14.44
N ASP A 36 -1.61 10.02 -15.17
CA ASP A 36 -1.35 9.52 -16.52
C ASP A 36 -1.24 7.98 -16.49
N PRO A 37 -2.07 7.23 -17.26
CA PRO A 37 -2.00 5.78 -17.33
C PRO A 37 -0.64 5.24 -17.73
N ASN A 38 0.16 5.98 -18.51
CA ASN A 38 1.51 5.58 -18.86
C ASN A 38 2.47 5.68 -17.66
N ALA A 39 2.27 6.70 -16.80
CA ALA A 39 3.04 6.85 -15.58
C ALA A 39 2.76 5.71 -14.59
N VAL A 40 1.50 5.28 -14.47
CA VAL A 40 1.09 4.15 -13.63
C VAL A 40 1.70 2.83 -14.12
N GLN A 41 1.71 2.58 -15.43
CA GLN A 41 2.30 1.36 -16.02
C GLN A 41 3.80 1.23 -15.77
N GLU A 42 4.51 2.35 -15.81
CA GLU A 42 5.96 2.37 -15.60
C GLU A 42 6.35 2.33 -14.11
N PHE A 43 5.38 2.35 -13.19
CA PHE A 43 5.66 2.48 -11.77
C PHE A 43 6.55 1.37 -11.21
N VAL A 44 6.12 0.12 -11.37
CA VAL A 44 6.81 -1.08 -10.85
C VAL A 44 8.24 -1.22 -11.42
N PRO A 45 8.47 -1.21 -12.75
CA PRO A 45 9.82 -1.33 -13.28
C PRO A 45 10.73 -0.19 -12.81
N ARG A 46 10.23 1.05 -12.76
CA ARG A 46 11.02 2.20 -12.27
C ARG A 46 11.34 2.09 -10.79
N PHE A 47 10.38 1.62 -9.98
CA PHE A 47 10.60 1.36 -8.56
C PHE A 47 11.71 0.32 -8.36
N CYS A 48 11.64 -0.82 -9.05
CA CYS A 48 12.63 -1.89 -8.97
C CYS A 48 14.02 -1.46 -9.45
N ASP A 49 14.07 -0.59 -10.45
CA ASP A 49 15.31 -0.03 -10.99
C ASP A 49 15.87 1.15 -10.17
N GLY A 50 15.18 1.59 -9.11
CA GLY A 50 15.57 2.77 -8.32
C GLY A 50 15.50 4.08 -9.10
N LYS A 51 14.64 4.17 -10.12
CA LYS A 51 14.43 5.36 -10.94
C LYS A 51 13.32 6.25 -10.37
N PRO A 52 13.40 7.58 -10.53
CA PRO A 52 12.29 8.48 -10.21
C PRO A 52 11.03 8.11 -10.98
N GLN A 53 9.86 8.26 -10.36
CA GLN A 53 8.58 7.99 -10.98
C GLN A 53 8.23 9.04 -12.03
N LEU A 54 7.27 8.73 -12.90
CA LEU A 54 6.90 9.62 -14.01
C LEU A 54 5.91 10.71 -13.60
N ALA A 55 5.36 10.66 -12.39
CA ALA A 55 4.48 11.69 -11.85
C ALA A 55 4.88 12.02 -10.40
N PRO A 56 4.91 13.31 -9.99
CA PRO A 56 5.31 13.70 -8.63
C PRO A 56 4.51 13.00 -7.52
N LEU A 57 3.23 12.73 -7.75
CA LEU A 57 2.40 12.01 -6.81
C LEU A 57 2.86 10.56 -6.59
N LEU A 58 3.35 9.90 -7.64
CA LEU A 58 3.88 8.54 -7.54
C LEU A 58 5.19 8.51 -6.75
N ASP A 59 6.04 9.53 -6.90
CA ASP A 59 7.19 9.71 -6.02
C ASP A 59 6.76 9.91 -4.57
N ARG A 60 5.74 10.75 -4.32
CA ARG A 60 5.17 10.93 -2.97
C ARG A 60 4.63 9.63 -2.37
N PHE A 61 4.08 8.75 -3.18
CA PHE A 61 3.57 7.47 -2.69
C PHE A 61 4.72 6.56 -2.23
N VAL A 62 5.80 6.49 -3.01
CA VAL A 62 7.04 5.77 -2.64
C VAL A 62 7.67 6.37 -1.38
N GLU A 63 7.70 7.70 -1.28
CA GLU A 63 8.20 8.41 -0.10
C GLU A 63 7.33 8.12 1.15
N ALA A 64 6.01 8.12 1.03
CA ALA A 64 5.10 7.81 2.12
C ALA A 64 5.31 6.38 2.64
N ALA A 65 5.46 5.41 1.74
CA ALA A 65 5.80 4.02 2.10
C ALA A 65 7.18 3.93 2.78
N SER A 66 8.16 4.67 2.26
CA SER A 66 9.51 4.71 2.82
C SER A 66 9.55 5.34 4.21
N HIS A 67 8.72 6.36 4.44
CA HIS A 67 8.64 7.05 5.73
C HIS A 67 8.15 6.13 6.85
N LEU A 68 7.29 5.15 6.53
CA LEU A 68 6.82 4.14 7.49
C LEU A 68 7.95 3.26 8.06
N ARG A 69 9.11 3.14 7.37
CA ARG A 69 10.31 2.45 7.91
C ARG A 69 10.80 3.06 9.23
N GLY A 70 10.54 4.35 9.44
CA GLY A 70 10.86 5.05 10.69
C GLY A 70 10.09 4.52 11.91
N PHE A 71 8.92 3.94 11.69
CA PHE A 71 7.97 3.57 12.76
C PHE A 71 7.74 2.06 12.87
N LEU A 72 7.93 1.32 11.78
CA LEU A 72 7.68 -0.11 11.70
C LEU A 72 8.98 -0.92 11.87
N HIS A 73 8.81 -2.16 12.32
CA HIS A 73 9.87 -3.19 12.25
C HIS A 73 10.24 -3.50 10.80
N GLU A 74 11.44 -4.03 10.59
CA GLU A 74 11.96 -4.33 9.25
C GLU A 74 11.01 -5.23 8.45
N TYR A 75 10.48 -6.28 9.07
CA TYR A 75 9.50 -7.17 8.44
C TYR A 75 8.26 -6.40 7.97
N GLY A 76 7.62 -5.64 8.86
CA GLY A 76 6.42 -4.87 8.51
C GLY A 76 6.70 -3.79 7.46
N ALA A 77 7.83 -3.10 7.58
CA ALA A 77 8.24 -2.09 6.62
C ALA A 77 8.48 -2.68 5.21
N ASN A 78 9.11 -3.86 5.11
CA ASN A 78 9.29 -4.55 3.83
C ASN A 78 7.96 -5.02 3.27
N SER A 79 7.08 -5.58 4.11
CA SER A 79 5.72 -5.98 3.71
C SER A 79 4.91 -4.81 3.14
N VAL A 80 5.04 -3.60 3.69
CA VAL A 80 4.41 -2.39 3.12
C VAL A 80 4.88 -2.12 1.69
N HIS A 81 6.17 -2.29 1.39
CA HIS A 81 6.67 -2.05 0.03
C HIS A 81 6.21 -3.16 -0.92
N SER A 82 6.16 -4.41 -0.46
CA SER A 82 5.59 -5.51 -1.23
C SER A 82 4.11 -5.27 -1.55
N ALA A 83 3.32 -4.84 -0.56
CA ALA A 83 1.91 -4.49 -0.72
C ALA A 83 1.70 -3.36 -1.73
N LEU A 84 2.53 -2.31 -1.66
CA LEU A 84 2.51 -1.20 -2.62
C LEU A 84 2.71 -1.69 -4.06
N LEU A 85 3.70 -2.57 -4.28
CA LEU A 85 3.96 -3.14 -5.61
C LEU A 85 2.80 -4.03 -6.09
N MET A 86 2.23 -4.85 -5.20
CA MET A 86 1.09 -5.71 -5.51
C MET A 86 -0.14 -4.89 -5.89
N TYR A 87 -0.41 -3.82 -5.14
CA TYR A 87 -1.50 -2.88 -5.39
C TYR A 87 -1.37 -2.20 -6.74
N VAL A 88 -0.24 -1.54 -7.00
CA VAL A 88 -0.04 -0.83 -8.28
C VAL A 88 -0.11 -1.79 -9.47
N ASN A 89 0.42 -3.01 -9.32
CA ASN A 89 0.34 -4.00 -10.38
C ASN A 89 -1.12 -4.46 -10.65
N GLU A 90 -1.96 -4.54 -9.62
CA GLU A 90 -3.39 -4.81 -9.78
C GLU A 90 -4.05 -3.63 -10.50
N GLU A 91 -3.89 -2.40 -10.01
CA GLU A 91 -4.54 -1.22 -10.61
C GLU A 91 -4.19 -1.03 -12.10
N VAL A 92 -2.95 -1.35 -12.51
CA VAL A 92 -2.55 -1.38 -13.93
C VAL A 92 -3.34 -2.43 -14.72
N TRP A 93 -3.57 -3.61 -14.12
CA TRP A 93 -4.39 -4.66 -14.69
C TRP A 93 -5.86 -4.25 -14.77
N ASP A 94 -6.44 -3.70 -13.71
CA ASP A 94 -7.84 -3.26 -13.70
C ASP A 94 -8.09 -2.15 -14.73
N ALA A 95 -7.16 -1.21 -14.90
CA ALA A 95 -7.24 -0.14 -15.89
C ALA A 95 -7.25 -0.66 -17.35
N LYS A 96 -6.59 -1.79 -17.64
CA LYS A 96 -6.37 -2.30 -19.01
C LYS A 96 -7.18 -3.53 -19.37
N GLY A 97 -7.19 -4.51 -18.47
CA GLY A 97 -7.61 -5.90 -18.71
C GLY A 97 -9.08 -6.14 -18.38
N ALA A 98 -9.63 -5.46 -17.37
CA ALA A 98 -10.96 -5.78 -16.85
C ALA A 98 -12.11 -5.44 -17.82
N LYS A 99 -12.01 -4.35 -18.59
CA LYS A 99 -13.14 -3.78 -19.35
C LYS A 99 -13.75 -4.69 -20.42
N ASN A 100 -13.01 -5.68 -20.93
CA ASN A 100 -13.48 -6.58 -21.99
C ASN A 100 -13.18 -8.06 -21.70
N MET A 101 -12.89 -8.40 -20.45
CA MET A 101 -12.56 -9.79 -20.09
C MET A 101 -13.81 -10.67 -20.10
N VAL A 102 -13.74 -11.81 -20.78
CA VAL A 102 -14.75 -12.87 -20.65
C VAL A 102 -14.49 -13.60 -19.34
N LEU A 103 -15.44 -13.52 -18.41
CA LEU A 103 -15.33 -14.19 -17.11
C LEU A 103 -15.48 -15.71 -17.28
N HIS A 104 -14.52 -16.46 -16.73
CA HIS A 104 -14.64 -17.91 -16.60
C HIS A 104 -15.55 -18.26 -15.41
N PRO A 105 -16.42 -19.29 -15.50
CA PRO A 105 -17.31 -19.68 -14.39
C PRO A 105 -16.59 -19.95 -13.07
N ASP A 106 -15.37 -20.49 -13.13
CA ASP A 106 -14.54 -20.80 -11.96
C ASP A 106 -13.64 -19.64 -11.50
N ALA A 107 -13.82 -18.42 -12.03
CA ALA A 107 -12.99 -17.27 -11.68
C ALA A 107 -13.27 -16.70 -10.27
N GLY A 108 -14.20 -17.28 -9.51
CA GLY A 108 -14.56 -16.80 -8.17
C GLY A 108 -13.37 -16.66 -7.21
N GLY A 109 -12.39 -17.57 -7.28
CA GLY A 109 -11.17 -17.49 -6.46
C GLY A 109 -10.29 -16.27 -6.77
N TYR A 110 -10.41 -15.68 -7.97
CA TYR A 110 -9.69 -14.46 -8.31
C TYR A 110 -10.19 -13.26 -7.51
N ILE A 111 -11.45 -13.24 -7.07
CA ILE A 111 -12.03 -12.09 -6.35
C ILE A 111 -11.30 -11.88 -5.02
N GLU A 112 -11.16 -12.93 -4.21
CA GLU A 112 -10.42 -12.87 -2.93
C GLU A 112 -8.94 -12.56 -3.16
N TYR A 113 -8.35 -13.15 -4.20
CA TYR A 113 -6.95 -12.91 -4.57
C TYR A 113 -6.69 -11.46 -4.99
N ALA A 114 -7.57 -10.89 -5.81
CA ALA A 114 -7.51 -9.49 -6.23
C ALA A 114 -7.73 -8.57 -5.04
N ARG A 115 -8.68 -8.89 -4.16
CA ARG A 115 -8.92 -8.09 -2.95
C ARG A 115 -7.73 -8.08 -1.99
N TYR A 116 -7.07 -9.22 -1.84
CA TYR A 116 -5.83 -9.30 -1.07
C TYR A 116 -4.74 -8.40 -1.65
N LYS A 117 -4.59 -8.38 -2.98
CA LYS A 117 -3.59 -7.54 -3.67
C LYS A 117 -3.90 -6.06 -3.64
N ASN A 118 -5.15 -5.66 -3.89
CA ASN A 118 -5.53 -4.26 -3.98
C ASN A 118 -5.95 -3.64 -2.64
N GLY A 119 -6.02 -4.43 -1.57
CA GLY A 119 -6.45 -3.96 -0.25
C GLY A 119 -5.42 -3.14 0.52
N VAL A 120 -4.11 -3.29 0.22
CA VAL A 120 -2.99 -2.58 0.89
C VAL A 120 -3.09 -2.61 2.41
N ALA A 121 -3.36 -3.79 2.99
CA ALA A 121 -3.68 -3.93 4.41
C ALA A 121 -2.46 -3.75 5.33
N GLU A 122 -1.28 -4.05 4.82
CA GLU A 122 0.01 -4.10 5.50
C GLU A 122 0.36 -2.83 6.29
N PRO A 123 0.33 -1.61 5.70
CA PRO A 123 0.62 -0.39 6.46
C PRO A 123 -0.28 -0.23 7.68
N TYR A 124 -1.53 -0.66 7.59
CA TYR A 124 -2.48 -0.58 8.69
C TYR A 124 -2.25 -1.68 9.72
N ALA A 125 -2.05 -2.92 9.27
CA ALA A 125 -1.85 -4.07 10.15
C ALA A 125 -0.57 -3.89 10.99
N PHE A 126 0.54 -3.46 10.37
CA PHE A 126 1.79 -3.17 11.09
C PHE A 126 1.75 -1.84 11.83
N GLY A 127 0.94 -0.87 11.39
CA GLY A 127 0.71 0.40 12.08
C GLY A 127 0.09 0.25 13.47
N ILE A 128 -0.60 -0.86 13.74
CA ILE A 128 -1.09 -1.21 15.09
C ILE A 128 0.08 -1.50 16.04
N TRP A 129 1.21 -1.97 15.53
CA TRP A 129 2.34 -2.49 16.31
C TRP A 129 3.63 -1.69 16.05
N PRO A 130 3.68 -0.38 16.37
CA PRO A 130 4.88 0.42 16.13
C PRO A 130 6.05 -0.07 16.97
N LYS A 131 7.26 -0.05 16.38
CA LYS A 131 8.47 -0.55 17.05
C LYS A 131 8.86 0.21 18.32
N ALA A 132 8.33 1.43 18.49
CA ALA A 132 8.52 2.23 19.69
C ALA A 132 7.74 1.69 20.91
N LEU A 133 6.68 0.91 20.68
CA LEU A 133 5.84 0.32 21.74
C LEU A 133 6.00 -1.20 21.84
N PHE A 134 6.32 -1.86 20.73
CA PHE A 134 6.49 -3.31 20.64
C PHE A 134 7.90 -3.59 20.14
N SER A 135 8.77 -4.12 20.98
CA SER A 135 10.21 -4.20 20.65
C SER A 135 10.58 -5.39 19.77
N ASP A 136 9.74 -6.42 19.72
CA ASP A 136 9.99 -7.63 18.94
C ASP A 136 8.81 -7.92 17.99
N THR A 137 9.13 -8.32 16.76
CA THR A 137 8.13 -8.76 15.79
C THR A 137 7.41 -10.03 16.27
N GLY A 138 8.10 -10.89 17.03
CA GLY A 138 7.51 -12.09 17.62
C GLY A 138 6.35 -11.83 18.58
N GLU A 139 6.28 -10.64 19.20
CA GLU A 139 5.26 -10.29 20.19
C GLU A 139 3.86 -10.15 19.59
N TYR A 140 3.78 -9.62 18.36
CA TYR A 140 2.50 -9.28 17.75
C TYR A 140 2.18 -10.08 16.48
N ILE A 141 3.17 -10.76 15.88
CA ILE A 141 2.94 -11.52 14.64
C ILE A 141 1.87 -12.61 14.82
N GLN A 142 1.75 -13.17 16.02
CA GLN A 142 0.73 -14.17 16.36
C GLN A 142 -0.68 -13.57 16.52
N ALA A 143 -0.78 -12.25 16.64
CA ALA A 143 -2.04 -11.51 16.71
C ALA A 143 -2.43 -10.88 15.37
N MET A 144 -1.61 -11.03 14.33
CA MET A 144 -1.94 -10.59 12.98
C MET A 144 -2.87 -11.62 12.29
N PRO A 145 -3.89 -11.17 11.53
CA PRO A 145 -4.82 -12.05 10.83
C PRO A 145 -4.17 -12.85 9.70
#